data_AF-A0A933S5W9-F1
#
_entry.id   AF-A0A933S5W9-F1
#
_cell.length_a   1.000
_cell.length_b   1.000
_cell.length_c   1.000
_cell.angle_alpha   90.00
_cell.angle_beta   90.00
_cell.angle_gamma   90.00
#
_symmetry.space_group_name_H-M   'P 1'
#
loop_
_entity.id
_entity.type
_entity.pdbx_description
1 polymer ?
#
loop_
_entity_poly.entity_id
_entity_poly.type
_entity_poly.pdbx_seq_one_letter_code
_entity_poly.pdbx_strand_id
1 'polypeptide(L)'
;MRTNGLGHWPAGLRAALLAALLAGCGGSGGGTVLQAAGALCGGLVSIPKPQAGDSLAKAGFKWERLAPAGAPPPVLAGGAAYEPRPQSKALRAVGGASACANLNITGNADGQPFTMGGTVTYEDRLYNANGFTGARPSKPVRGATVEVVRCIDGVTLATGATGQNGAFSVTATNPASSPAGVYVRVLADAAVADAYHARVTDHQSVLYAVAHSAVDERTGGSFLTQNLHATEALGVGGAFNILDVTQTGLEYVDAGLGIAAPGLTDLTLVWSEGITAETVFNPTTHTITLVSSAFDTDDYDDMVIMHEVGHFIADQVSQDDSPGGMHILGDTTQDARLSWSEGWGNFFASAGNDRTTYVDTDGTSGWLISFDLETRRITGTTATIGTGATNELGVAATLWDALDSPLSDGSEDQSDLGPGPVLGALADLKGITQSVDFGRYVGKLRAYMQNAQEMANFAQAASLQGIAVAVDAGDPDLPGNGTLAGARPITTPLPGASRVVNANLAFDATGASKDEDLFQVTLSAGVSYSMCTFNLADGADTAIDLLSAGGTVVAANDNYNGQTYSAGCGGAFACPANDTTTLASSVTVVPGADASYYVRVKRAAGAPPSAGLFGAYSLMIAATP
;
A
#
# COMPACT_ATOMS: atom_id res chain seq x y z
N MET A 1 -53.69 -8.79 15.08
CA MET A 1 -54.85 -8.09 15.69
C MET A 1 -54.85 -6.65 15.18
N ARG A 2 -56.00 -6.14 14.72
CA ARG A 2 -56.19 -4.75 14.27
C ARG A 2 -56.44 -3.84 15.49
N THR A 3 -55.94 -2.60 15.47
CA THR A 3 -56.73 -1.35 15.65
C THR A 3 -55.87 -0.08 15.43
N ASN A 4 -56.51 0.91 14.80
CA ASN A 4 -56.10 2.29 14.45
C ASN A 4 -55.90 3.20 15.69
N GLY A 5 -55.31 4.41 15.67
CA GLY A 5 -54.75 5.25 14.60
C GLY A 5 -54.37 6.68 15.07
N LEU A 6 -53.84 7.46 14.10
CA LEU A 6 -53.74 8.95 13.97
C LEU A 6 -52.67 9.70 14.82
N GLY A 7 -51.78 10.56 14.26
CA GLY A 7 -51.68 11.04 12.87
C GLY A 7 -50.49 11.96 12.54
N HIS A 8 -50.46 12.31 11.23
CA HIS A 8 -49.73 13.34 10.47
C HIS A 8 -48.29 13.09 9.93
N TRP A 9 -48.11 13.48 8.65
CA TRP A 9 -47.20 13.06 7.54
C TRP A 9 -46.14 14.17 7.19
N PRO A 10 -45.17 14.06 6.21
CA PRO A 10 -44.94 13.07 5.14
C PRO A 10 -43.47 12.55 4.88
N ALA A 11 -43.42 11.56 3.97
CA ALA A 11 -42.36 10.72 3.36
C ALA A 11 -41.06 11.40 2.83
N GLY A 12 -39.92 10.73 2.57
CA GLY A 12 -39.51 9.30 2.45
C GLY A 12 -38.06 9.29 1.88
N LEU A 13 -37.21 8.25 1.90
CA LEU A 13 -37.25 6.82 2.25
C LEU A 13 -35.80 6.44 2.65
N ARG A 14 -35.61 5.68 3.73
CA ARG A 14 -34.36 4.93 4.05
C ARG A 14 -34.66 3.43 4.12
N ALA A 15 -33.75 2.65 3.51
CA ALA A 15 -33.21 1.35 3.91
C ALA A 15 -34.09 0.09 4.10
N ALA A 16 -33.60 -1.01 3.51
CA ALA A 16 -33.63 -2.40 3.98
C ALA A 16 -32.40 -3.09 3.31
N LEU A 17 -31.57 -3.93 3.94
CA LEU A 17 -31.82 -4.89 5.01
C LEU A 17 -30.48 -5.31 5.67
N LEU A 18 -30.53 -5.61 6.98
CA LEU A 18 -29.44 -6.10 7.83
C LEU A 18 -29.72 -7.56 8.26
N ALA A 19 -28.64 -8.33 8.48
CA ALA A 19 -28.47 -9.48 9.38
C ALA A 19 -29.02 -10.88 9.00
N ALA A 20 -28.14 -11.88 8.97
CA ALA A 20 -27.97 -12.85 10.06
C ALA A 20 -26.92 -13.92 9.71
N LEU A 21 -26.03 -14.28 10.64
CA LEU A 21 -25.54 -15.67 10.83
C LEU A 21 -24.72 -15.82 12.12
N LEU A 22 -25.28 -16.57 13.08
CA LEU A 22 -24.57 -17.32 14.11
C LEU A 22 -25.40 -18.57 14.46
N ALA A 23 -24.68 -19.65 14.78
CA ALA A 23 -25.08 -20.96 15.34
C ALA A 23 -25.40 -22.14 14.38
N GLY A 24 -24.46 -23.09 14.31
CA GLY A 24 -24.61 -24.38 15.01
C GLY A 24 -24.90 -25.68 14.22
N CYS A 25 -23.91 -26.58 14.18
CA CYS A 25 -23.95 -28.05 14.20
C CYS A 25 -24.99 -28.87 13.39
N GLY A 26 -24.47 -29.79 12.55
CA GLY A 26 -24.95 -31.18 12.49
C GLY A 26 -25.40 -31.72 11.12
N GLY A 27 -24.69 -32.74 10.62
CA GLY A 27 -25.33 -33.93 10.01
C GLY A 27 -25.51 -33.99 8.48
N SER A 28 -24.57 -34.71 7.85
CA SER A 28 -24.75 -35.75 6.81
C SER A 28 -25.73 -35.56 5.63
N GLY A 29 -25.21 -35.80 4.42
CA GLY A 29 -25.92 -36.62 3.42
C GLY A 29 -25.94 -36.13 1.98
N GLY A 30 -24.98 -36.62 1.17
CA GLY A 30 -25.21 -37.32 -0.10
C GLY A 30 -25.90 -36.64 -1.30
N GLY A 31 -25.24 -36.77 -2.47
CA GLY A 31 -25.90 -36.86 -3.79
C GLY A 31 -25.45 -35.82 -4.82
N THR A 32 -24.35 -36.07 -5.55
CA THR A 32 -24.30 -36.49 -6.97
C THR A 32 -24.95 -35.52 -7.99
N VAL A 33 -24.11 -34.79 -8.74
CA VAL A 33 -23.73 -35.03 -10.16
C VAL A 33 -24.83 -34.71 -11.18
N LEU A 34 -24.57 -33.72 -12.05
CA LEU A 34 -24.70 -33.89 -13.50
C LEU A 34 -23.80 -32.90 -14.28
N GLN A 35 -22.89 -33.46 -15.08
CA GLN A 35 -22.16 -32.80 -16.17
C GLN A 35 -23.03 -32.68 -17.43
N ALA A 36 -22.79 -31.64 -18.25
CA ALA A 36 -22.67 -31.63 -19.73
C ALA A 36 -22.61 -30.16 -20.19
N ALA A 37 -21.51 -29.58 -20.73
CA ALA A 37 -20.80 -29.84 -21.99
C ALA A 37 -21.64 -29.63 -23.28
N GLY A 38 -21.23 -28.67 -24.13
CA GLY A 38 -21.55 -28.70 -25.57
C GLY A 38 -21.81 -27.35 -26.27
N ALA A 39 -20.91 -26.97 -27.18
CA ALA A 39 -20.85 -25.75 -28.00
C ALA A 39 -21.87 -25.66 -29.17
N LEU A 40 -22.03 -24.46 -29.77
CA LEU A 40 -21.81 -24.19 -31.22
C LEU A 40 -22.30 -22.80 -31.70
N CYS A 41 -21.60 -22.28 -32.72
CA CYS A 41 -21.72 -20.99 -33.41
C CYS A 41 -22.95 -20.85 -34.35
N GLY A 42 -23.27 -19.60 -34.73
CA GLY A 42 -23.91 -19.26 -36.02
C GLY A 42 -25.06 -18.25 -35.93
N GLY A 43 -24.87 -17.05 -36.49
CA GLY A 43 -25.83 -15.94 -36.43
C GLY A 43 -26.95 -15.95 -37.50
N LEU A 44 -27.86 -14.98 -37.38
CA LEU A 44 -28.61 -14.37 -38.49
C LEU A 44 -29.32 -13.09 -38.02
N VAL A 45 -29.41 -12.15 -38.95
CA VAL A 45 -29.88 -10.76 -38.85
C VAL A 45 -31.40 -10.66 -38.94
N SER A 46 -32.00 -9.70 -38.23
CA SER A 46 -33.28 -9.09 -38.63
C SER A 46 -33.37 -7.62 -38.19
N ILE A 47 -33.62 -6.75 -39.17
CA ILE A 47 -33.84 -5.29 -39.06
C ILE A 47 -35.35 -5.02 -39.23
N PRO A 48 -35.94 -4.06 -38.49
CA PRO A 48 -37.04 -3.25 -39.01
C PRO A 48 -36.64 -1.77 -39.22
N LYS A 49 -37.17 -1.20 -40.32
CA LYS A 49 -37.02 0.20 -40.80
C LYS A 49 -37.96 1.20 -40.06
N PRO A 50 -37.74 2.53 -40.23
CA PRO A 50 -38.12 3.59 -39.29
C PRO A 50 -39.44 4.31 -39.59
N GLN A 51 -39.96 5.06 -38.61
CA GLN A 51 -40.87 6.18 -38.82
C GLN A 51 -40.21 7.49 -38.39
N ALA A 52 -40.54 8.55 -39.14
CA ALA A 52 -39.74 9.73 -39.41
C ALA A 52 -39.90 10.87 -38.39
N GLY A 53 -38.81 11.63 -38.20
CA GLY A 53 -38.74 12.90 -37.48
C GLY A 53 -37.30 13.31 -37.16
N ASP A 54 -36.53 13.71 -38.19
CA ASP A 54 -35.15 14.24 -38.12
C ASP A 54 -35.06 15.51 -37.24
N SER A 55 -33.95 15.86 -36.57
CA SER A 55 -32.59 16.19 -37.05
C SER A 55 -31.59 16.22 -35.87
N LEU A 56 -30.32 15.78 -35.90
CA LEU A 56 -29.17 16.22 -36.73
C LEU A 56 -28.09 15.11 -36.81
N ALA A 57 -27.42 15.05 -37.95
CA ALA A 57 -26.56 13.96 -38.40
C ALA A 57 -25.22 13.81 -37.65
N LYS A 58 -24.92 12.56 -37.26
CA LYS A 58 -23.56 12.06 -37.00
C LYS A 58 -22.89 11.78 -38.35
N ALA A 59 -21.83 12.50 -38.69
CA ALA A 59 -20.92 12.10 -39.76
C ALA A 59 -20.00 10.98 -39.23
N GLY A 60 -20.18 9.76 -39.75
CA GLY A 60 -19.25 8.66 -39.53
C GLY A 60 -18.01 8.84 -40.42
N PHE A 61 -16.82 8.78 -39.82
CA PHE A 61 -15.57 8.62 -40.56
C PHE A 61 -15.07 7.19 -40.34
N LYS A 62 -14.99 6.41 -41.42
CA LYS A 62 -14.13 5.22 -41.51
C LYS A 62 -12.72 5.69 -41.85
N TRP A 63 -11.70 5.14 -41.19
CA TRP A 63 -10.31 5.32 -41.60
C TRP A 63 -9.72 3.96 -42.00
N GLU A 64 -9.25 3.89 -43.25
CA GLU A 64 -8.44 2.81 -43.79
C GLU A 64 -7.00 2.88 -43.24
N ARG A 65 -6.38 1.71 -43.08
CA ARG A 65 -5.00 1.55 -42.62
C ARG A 65 -4.06 1.85 -43.79
N LEU A 66 -3.24 2.89 -43.69
CA LEU A 66 -2.05 3.06 -44.54
C LEU A 66 -0.80 2.82 -43.68
N ALA A 67 -0.20 1.65 -43.86
CA ALA A 67 1.14 1.37 -43.34
C ALA A 67 2.20 1.90 -44.32
N PRO A 68 3.26 2.58 -43.87
CA PRO A 68 4.47 2.70 -44.66
C PRO A 68 5.39 1.51 -44.42
N ALA A 69 5.90 0.98 -45.53
CA ALA A 69 6.84 -0.12 -45.60
C ALA A 69 8.26 0.26 -45.15
N GLY A 70 8.92 -0.73 -44.55
CA GLY A 70 10.37 -0.96 -44.41
C GLY A 70 11.37 0.17 -44.63
N ALA A 71 12.06 0.53 -43.55
CA ALA A 71 13.49 0.85 -43.57
C ALA A 71 14.12 0.42 -42.23
N PRO A 72 15.31 -0.22 -42.21
CA PRO A 72 16.01 -0.57 -40.98
C PRO A 72 16.64 0.68 -40.33
N PRO A 73 16.79 0.73 -39.00
CA PRO A 73 17.38 1.88 -38.31
C PRO A 73 18.90 1.99 -38.58
N PRO A 74 19.46 3.20 -38.61
CA PRO A 74 20.91 3.38 -38.69
C PRO A 74 21.57 3.04 -37.34
N VAL A 75 22.63 2.23 -37.41
CA VAL A 75 23.49 1.88 -36.28
C VAL A 75 24.46 3.04 -36.02
N LEU A 76 24.39 3.66 -34.83
CA LEU A 76 25.49 4.48 -34.31
C LEU A 76 26.36 3.61 -33.39
N ALA A 77 27.67 3.73 -33.56
CA ALA A 77 28.66 2.96 -32.83
C ALA A 77 28.84 3.51 -31.40
N GLY A 78 28.55 2.67 -30.40
CA GLY A 78 29.00 2.80 -29.01
C GLY A 78 28.03 3.52 -28.07
N GLY A 79 27.33 2.74 -27.23
CA GLY A 79 26.51 3.23 -26.11
C GLY A 79 25.07 2.71 -26.17
N ALA A 80 24.65 2.03 -25.10
CA ALA A 80 23.34 1.46 -24.76
C ALA A 80 22.25 1.42 -25.85
N ALA A 81 21.73 0.22 -26.13
CA ALA A 81 20.55 0.04 -26.96
C ALA A 81 19.36 0.83 -26.37
N TYR A 82 18.91 1.85 -27.11
CA TYR A 82 17.66 2.54 -26.87
C TYR A 82 16.51 1.54 -27.07
N GLU A 83 15.82 1.16 -25.99
CA GLU A 83 14.53 0.50 -26.14
C GLU A 83 13.59 1.45 -26.88
N PRO A 84 12.84 0.97 -27.89
CA PRO A 84 11.82 1.79 -28.53
C PRO A 84 10.77 2.15 -27.48
N ARG A 85 10.73 3.42 -27.07
CA ARG A 85 9.67 3.99 -26.23
C ARG A 85 8.29 3.47 -26.71
N PRO A 86 7.37 3.12 -25.79
CA PRO A 86 5.98 2.87 -26.14
C PRO A 86 5.46 3.98 -27.07
N GLN A 87 4.62 3.64 -28.05
CA GLN A 87 4.11 4.61 -29.02
C GLN A 87 3.49 5.81 -28.29
N SER A 88 4.19 6.96 -28.24
CA SER A 88 3.62 8.22 -27.76
C SER A 88 2.68 8.74 -28.83
N LYS A 89 1.44 8.24 -28.80
CA LYS A 89 0.38 8.79 -29.62
C LYS A 89 0.10 10.17 -29.03
N ALA A 90 0.37 11.24 -29.80
CA ALA A 90 -0.06 12.58 -29.46
C ALA A 90 -1.60 12.62 -29.38
N LEU A 91 -2.14 12.34 -28.20
CA LEU A 91 -3.55 12.39 -27.83
C LEU A 91 -3.53 12.75 -26.35
N ARG A 92 -4.21 13.74 -25.81
CA ARG A 92 -5.05 14.84 -26.28
C ARG A 92 -5.24 15.61 -24.96
N ALA A 93 -5.09 16.93 -24.93
CA ALA A 93 -5.79 17.67 -23.90
C ALA A 93 -7.29 17.38 -24.13
N VAL A 94 -8.00 16.89 -23.12
CA VAL A 94 -9.45 16.93 -23.19
C VAL A 94 -9.82 18.41 -23.24
N GLY A 95 -10.18 18.92 -24.43
CA GLY A 95 -10.83 20.23 -24.56
C GLY A 95 -10.01 21.41 -25.08
N GLY A 96 -8.99 21.23 -25.92
CA GLY A 96 -8.37 22.32 -26.68
C GLY A 96 -8.24 21.97 -28.16
N ALA A 97 -8.50 22.92 -29.06
CA ALA A 97 -8.18 22.77 -30.48
C ALA A 97 -6.73 22.28 -30.67
N SER A 98 -6.41 21.63 -31.80
CA SER A 98 -5.00 21.32 -32.15
C SER A 98 -4.14 22.55 -31.83
N ALA A 99 -3.01 22.37 -31.12
CA ALA A 99 -2.12 23.48 -30.75
C ALA A 99 -1.80 24.38 -31.97
N CYS A 100 -1.85 23.80 -33.17
CA CYS A 100 -1.56 24.43 -34.45
C CYS A 100 -2.80 24.95 -35.21
N ALA A 101 -4.03 24.76 -34.70
CA ALA A 101 -5.28 25.03 -35.42
C ALA A 101 -5.52 26.51 -35.77
N ASN A 102 -4.87 27.43 -35.06
CA ASN A 102 -5.12 28.87 -35.18
C ASN A 102 -3.91 29.66 -35.71
N LEU A 103 -2.85 28.97 -36.14
CA LEU A 103 -1.61 29.63 -36.54
C LEU A 103 -1.55 29.78 -38.07
N ASN A 104 -1.78 31.00 -38.55
CA ASN A 104 -1.65 31.34 -39.97
C ASN A 104 -0.19 31.57 -40.35
N ILE A 105 0.57 30.48 -40.54
CA ILE A 105 1.95 30.57 -41.01
C ILE A 105 2.02 30.51 -42.52
N THR A 106 2.79 31.44 -43.09
CA THR A 106 3.25 31.35 -44.47
C THR A 106 4.78 31.28 -44.50
N GLY A 107 5.31 30.34 -45.29
CA GLY A 107 6.75 30.14 -45.47
C GLY A 107 7.40 29.14 -44.53
N ASN A 108 8.70 28.91 -44.77
CA ASN A 108 9.53 28.00 -43.99
C ASN A 108 10.13 28.69 -42.76
N ALA A 109 10.63 27.88 -41.83
CA ALA A 109 11.47 28.31 -40.73
C ALA A 109 12.80 28.90 -41.21
N ASP A 110 13.48 29.65 -40.34
CA ASP A 110 14.77 30.30 -40.67
C ASP A 110 15.99 29.38 -40.45
N GLY A 111 15.79 28.17 -39.91
CA GLY A 111 16.87 27.22 -39.61
C GLY A 111 17.80 27.64 -38.48
N GLN A 112 17.48 28.73 -37.77
CA GLN A 112 18.29 29.25 -36.66
C GLN A 112 17.86 28.63 -35.33
N PRO A 113 18.78 28.48 -34.36
CA PRO A 113 18.43 28.11 -33.00
C PRO A 113 17.54 29.16 -32.35
N PHE A 114 16.53 28.70 -31.62
CA PHE A 114 15.67 29.51 -30.76
C PHE A 114 15.45 28.78 -29.44
N THR A 115 15.17 29.53 -28.38
CA THR A 115 14.92 29.00 -27.04
C THR A 115 13.45 29.21 -26.67
N MET A 116 12.76 28.13 -26.34
CA MET A 116 11.44 28.15 -25.73
C MET A 116 11.62 28.08 -24.22
N GLY A 117 11.10 29.06 -23.47
CA GLY A 117 11.13 29.04 -22.01
C GLY A 117 9.79 29.46 -21.41
N GLY A 118 9.65 29.31 -20.11
CA GLY A 118 8.42 29.68 -19.41
C GLY A 118 8.24 28.88 -18.14
N THR A 119 7.02 28.90 -17.60
CA THR A 119 6.65 28.13 -16.40
C THR A 119 5.47 27.22 -16.67
N VAL A 120 5.47 26.05 -16.04
CA VAL A 120 4.37 25.08 -16.07
C VAL A 120 3.84 24.91 -14.66
N THR A 121 2.54 25.09 -14.49
CA THR A 121 1.85 24.83 -13.22
C THR A 121 0.64 23.95 -13.43
N TYR A 122 0.17 23.29 -12.37
CA TYR A 122 -1.10 22.57 -12.34
C TYR A 122 -2.03 23.16 -11.26
N GLU A 123 -3.33 22.95 -11.44
CA GLU A 123 -4.38 23.22 -10.45
C GLU A 123 -4.49 22.02 -9.52
N ASP A 124 -4.19 22.25 -8.25
CA ASP A 124 -4.30 21.28 -7.17
C ASP A 124 -5.62 21.46 -6.40
N ARG A 125 -6.03 20.47 -5.60
CA ARG A 125 -7.22 20.53 -4.73
C ARG A 125 -6.80 20.40 -3.27
N LEU A 126 -6.88 21.50 -2.53
CA LEU A 126 -6.52 21.50 -1.12
C LEU A 126 -7.59 20.78 -0.28
N TYR A 127 -7.18 19.81 0.53
CA TYR A 127 -8.01 19.11 1.50
C TYR A 127 -7.48 19.25 2.93
N ASN A 128 -8.31 18.89 3.90
CA ASN A 128 -7.94 18.72 5.31
C ASN A 128 -8.56 17.41 5.84
N ALA A 129 -8.47 17.16 7.15
CA ALA A 129 -9.03 15.95 7.78
C ALA A 129 -10.51 15.67 7.46
N ASN A 130 -11.29 16.68 7.04
CA ASN A 130 -12.71 16.57 6.71
C ASN A 130 -12.99 16.46 5.20
N GLY A 131 -11.97 16.45 4.34
CA GLY A 131 -12.14 16.42 2.88
C GLY A 131 -11.69 17.70 2.18
N PHE A 132 -12.10 17.88 0.92
CA PHE A 132 -11.71 19.06 0.14
C PHE A 132 -12.25 20.36 0.74
N THR A 133 -11.39 21.39 0.77
CA THR A 133 -11.72 22.73 1.27
C THR A 133 -12.39 23.61 0.21
N GLY A 134 -12.35 23.19 -1.05
CA GLY A 134 -12.75 23.99 -2.21
C GLY A 134 -11.68 24.96 -2.72
N ALA A 135 -10.54 25.10 -2.02
CA ALA A 135 -9.42 25.89 -2.50
C ALA A 135 -8.65 25.13 -3.59
N ARG A 136 -8.28 25.87 -4.66
CA ARG A 136 -7.63 25.35 -5.86
C ARG A 136 -6.30 26.06 -6.12
N PRO A 137 -5.26 25.80 -5.33
CA PRO A 137 -3.97 26.47 -5.50
C PRO A 137 -3.29 26.03 -6.79
N SER A 138 -2.45 26.91 -7.33
CA SER A 138 -1.58 26.55 -8.46
C SER A 138 -0.22 26.11 -7.92
N LYS A 139 0.19 24.88 -8.24
CA LYS A 139 1.49 24.30 -7.88
C LYS A 139 2.39 24.15 -9.12
N PRO A 140 3.72 24.24 -8.98
CA PRO A 140 4.62 23.99 -10.10
C PRO A 140 4.53 22.54 -10.56
N VAL A 141 4.61 22.29 -11.87
CA VAL A 141 4.86 20.93 -12.38
C VAL A 141 6.37 20.69 -12.33
N ARG A 142 6.84 19.84 -11.44
CA ARG A 142 8.26 19.55 -11.22
C ARG A 142 8.73 18.38 -12.08
N GLY A 143 9.99 18.42 -12.53
CA GLY A 143 10.68 17.30 -13.22
C GLY A 143 10.08 16.77 -14.53
N ALA A 144 8.98 17.35 -15.01
CA ALA A 144 8.22 16.84 -16.14
C ALA A 144 8.92 17.10 -17.47
N THR A 145 8.86 16.12 -18.37
CA THR A 145 9.42 16.18 -19.71
C THR A 145 8.74 17.27 -20.54
N VAL A 146 9.54 18.17 -21.11
CA VAL A 146 9.13 19.26 -22.00
C VAL A 146 9.60 18.96 -23.40
N GLU A 147 8.72 19.07 -24.38
CA GLU A 147 9.01 18.91 -25.80
C GLU A 147 8.72 20.20 -26.56
N VAL A 148 9.65 20.59 -27.44
CA VAL A 148 9.37 21.58 -28.50
C VAL A 148 8.98 20.81 -29.76
N VAL A 149 7.74 20.96 -30.20
CA VAL A 149 7.13 20.16 -31.26
C VAL A 149 6.82 21.01 -32.47
N ARG A 150 7.16 20.50 -33.66
CA ARG A 150 6.85 21.15 -34.93
C ARG A 150 5.40 20.90 -35.34
N CYS A 151 4.72 21.96 -35.77
CA CYS A 151 3.28 21.93 -36.02
C CYS A 151 2.85 21.07 -37.20
N ILE A 152 3.62 21.06 -38.28
CA ILE A 152 3.16 20.46 -39.54
C ILE A 152 3.05 18.93 -39.47
N ASP A 153 3.92 18.29 -38.72
CA ASP A 153 4.09 16.83 -38.69
C ASP A 153 4.22 16.24 -37.28
N GLY A 154 4.18 17.07 -36.23
CA GLY A 154 4.25 16.63 -34.85
C GLY A 154 5.63 16.11 -34.42
N VAL A 155 6.68 16.40 -35.19
CA VAL A 155 8.05 15.98 -34.84
C VAL A 155 8.56 16.77 -33.63
N THR A 156 9.03 16.05 -32.60
CA THR A 156 9.77 16.64 -31.48
C THR A 156 11.14 17.12 -31.97
N LEU A 157 11.37 18.43 -31.89
CA LEU A 157 12.62 19.08 -32.31
C LEU A 157 13.67 19.10 -31.20
N ALA A 158 13.24 19.18 -29.94
CA ALA A 158 14.09 19.16 -28.76
C ALA A 158 13.29 18.74 -27.52
N THR A 159 14.01 18.22 -26.52
CA THR A 159 13.46 17.82 -25.23
C THR A 159 14.21 18.53 -24.09
N GLY A 160 13.52 18.79 -23.00
CA GLY A 160 14.08 19.21 -21.71
C GLY A 160 13.17 18.76 -20.58
N ALA A 161 13.32 19.36 -19.40
CA ALA A 161 12.44 19.11 -18.27
C ALA A 161 12.10 20.42 -17.54
N THR A 162 11.01 20.42 -16.77
CA THR A 162 10.74 21.49 -15.81
C THR A 162 11.62 21.35 -14.57
N GLY A 163 12.07 22.49 -14.04
CA GLY A 163 12.76 22.54 -12.75
C GLY A 163 11.80 22.49 -11.57
N GLN A 164 12.34 22.58 -10.34
CA GLN A 164 11.56 22.51 -9.09
C GLN A 164 10.53 23.65 -8.92
N ASN A 165 10.70 24.76 -9.63
CA ASN A 165 9.75 25.87 -9.66
C ASN A 165 8.82 25.84 -10.90
N GLY A 166 8.82 24.74 -11.66
CA GLY A 166 8.07 24.59 -12.90
C GLY A 166 8.66 25.34 -14.10
N ALA A 167 9.80 26.02 -13.94
CA ALA A 167 10.43 26.74 -15.05
C ALA A 167 11.11 25.78 -16.01
N PHE A 168 11.05 26.08 -17.31
CA PHE A 168 11.78 25.35 -18.35
C PHE A 168 12.49 26.31 -19.31
N SER A 169 13.52 25.79 -19.97
CA SER A 169 14.24 26.47 -21.04
C SER A 169 14.83 25.41 -21.98
N VAL A 170 14.29 25.32 -23.19
CA VAL A 170 14.65 24.30 -24.20
C VAL A 170 15.07 25.00 -25.48
N THR A 171 16.29 24.74 -25.93
CA THR A 171 16.79 25.26 -27.21
C THR A 171 16.50 24.25 -28.32
N ALA A 172 15.86 24.72 -29.38
CA ALA A 172 15.46 23.91 -30.53
C ALA A 172 15.89 24.57 -31.84
N THR A 173 15.83 23.81 -32.93
CA THR A 173 16.04 24.32 -34.28
C THR A 173 15.03 23.66 -35.21
N ASN A 174 14.21 24.48 -35.89
CA ASN A 174 13.31 24.00 -36.93
C ASN A 174 14.02 24.15 -38.29
N PRO A 175 14.28 23.06 -39.04
CA PRO A 175 15.03 23.12 -40.30
C PRO A 175 14.41 24.10 -41.30
N ALA A 176 15.23 24.87 -42.02
CA ALA A 176 14.76 25.81 -43.04
C ALA A 176 14.05 25.12 -44.24
N SER A 177 14.13 23.80 -44.33
CA SER A 177 13.36 22.98 -45.27
C SER A 177 11.91 22.71 -44.84
N SER A 178 11.53 23.11 -43.63
CA SER A 178 10.22 22.82 -43.03
C SER A 178 9.40 24.09 -42.84
N PRO A 179 8.06 24.01 -42.94
CA PRO A 179 7.18 25.11 -42.55
C PRO A 179 7.49 25.60 -41.13
N ALA A 180 7.43 26.92 -40.94
CA ALA A 180 7.48 27.47 -39.59
C ALA A 180 6.25 27.02 -38.79
N GLY A 181 6.34 27.08 -37.46
CA GLY A 181 5.31 26.72 -36.52
C GLY A 181 5.78 25.69 -35.54
N VAL A 182 5.86 26.09 -34.28
CA VAL A 182 6.23 25.22 -33.16
C VAL A 182 5.33 25.47 -31.97
N TYR A 183 5.21 24.47 -31.09
CA TYR A 183 4.55 24.62 -29.80
C TYR A 183 5.34 23.87 -28.73
N VAL A 184 5.10 24.23 -27.47
CA VAL A 184 5.60 23.46 -26.33
C VAL A 184 4.50 22.51 -25.87
N ARG A 185 4.89 21.25 -25.62
CA ARG A 185 4.08 20.25 -24.94
C ARG A 185 4.83 19.74 -23.72
N VAL A 186 4.14 19.64 -22.59
CA VAL A 186 4.66 19.09 -21.35
C VAL A 186 3.94 17.78 -21.09
N LEU A 187 4.71 16.73 -20.86
CA LEU A 187 4.21 15.37 -20.66
C LEU A 187 4.13 15.05 -19.16
N ALA A 188 3.16 14.26 -18.75
CA ALA A 188 3.11 13.68 -17.41
C ALA A 188 4.10 12.50 -17.27
N ASP A 189 5.37 12.77 -17.57
CA ASP A 189 6.51 11.85 -17.52
C ASP A 189 7.67 12.61 -16.90
N ALA A 190 8.25 12.09 -15.83
CA ALA A 190 9.43 12.65 -15.19
C ALA A 190 10.54 11.60 -15.19
N ALA A 191 11.73 11.99 -15.67
CA ALA A 191 12.94 11.21 -15.51
C ALA A 191 13.47 11.43 -14.08
N VAL A 192 13.73 10.35 -13.37
CA VAL A 192 14.21 10.39 -11.98
C VAL A 192 15.66 9.93 -11.97
N ALA A 193 16.54 10.83 -11.50
CA ALA A 193 17.99 10.65 -11.47
C ALA A 193 18.62 10.14 -12.79
N ASP A 194 18.01 10.45 -13.94
CA ASP A 194 18.37 9.94 -15.28
C ASP A 194 18.41 8.40 -15.39
N ALA A 195 17.80 7.67 -14.45
CA ALA A 195 17.88 6.21 -14.35
C ALA A 195 16.58 5.51 -14.76
N TYR A 196 15.43 6.03 -14.32
CA TYR A 196 14.10 5.49 -14.60
C TYR A 196 13.07 6.62 -14.74
N HIS A 197 11.85 6.28 -15.13
CA HIS A 197 10.76 7.24 -15.29
C HIS A 197 9.55 6.91 -14.42
N ALA A 198 8.90 7.96 -13.91
CA ALA A 198 7.51 7.92 -13.44
C ALA A 198 6.61 8.49 -14.54
N ARG A 199 5.56 7.76 -14.94
CA ARG A 199 4.68 8.14 -16.06
C ARG A 199 3.21 8.01 -15.70
N VAL A 200 2.42 9.03 -16.01
CA VAL A 200 0.96 9.00 -15.82
C VAL A 200 0.26 8.79 -17.16
N THR A 201 -0.44 7.67 -17.30
CA THR A 201 -1.11 7.25 -18.53
C THR A 201 -2.59 7.00 -18.31
N ASP A 202 -3.37 7.09 -19.38
CA ASP A 202 -4.73 6.59 -19.41
C ASP A 202 -4.77 5.05 -19.41
N HIS A 203 -5.95 4.48 -19.26
CA HIS A 203 -6.13 3.02 -19.25
C HIS A 203 -5.87 2.34 -20.61
N GLN A 204 -5.55 3.12 -21.65
CA GLN A 204 -5.07 2.65 -22.96
C GLN A 204 -3.56 2.88 -23.15
N SER A 205 -2.85 3.18 -22.06
CA SER A 205 -1.41 3.45 -22.01
C SER A 205 -1.00 4.69 -22.82
N VAL A 206 -1.87 5.70 -22.91
CA VAL A 206 -1.57 7.00 -23.52
C VAL A 206 -1.15 7.99 -22.45
N LEU A 207 -0.01 8.65 -22.66
CA LEU A 207 0.53 9.62 -21.72
C LEU A 207 -0.28 10.92 -21.69
N TYR A 208 -0.55 11.44 -20.49
CA TYR A 208 -1.16 12.75 -20.32
C TYR A 208 -0.20 13.87 -20.71
N ALA A 209 -0.75 14.97 -21.25
CA ALA A 209 0.05 16.12 -21.66
C ALA A 209 -0.75 17.42 -21.71
N VAL A 210 -0.11 18.54 -21.38
CA VAL A 210 -0.61 19.89 -21.62
C VAL A 210 0.23 20.58 -22.69
N ALA A 211 -0.39 21.32 -23.60
CA ALA A 211 0.31 22.01 -24.68
C ALA A 211 -0.13 23.47 -24.77
N HIS A 212 0.81 24.34 -25.10
CA HIS A 212 0.50 25.72 -25.40
C HIS A 212 0.02 25.85 -26.86
N SER A 213 -0.66 26.95 -27.18
CA SER A 213 -0.90 27.33 -28.57
C SER A 213 0.43 27.50 -29.33
N ALA A 214 0.42 27.13 -30.60
CA ALA A 214 1.59 27.23 -31.46
C ALA A 214 1.96 28.69 -31.76
N VAL A 215 3.24 28.90 -32.02
CA VAL A 215 3.85 30.18 -32.34
C VAL A 215 4.69 30.08 -33.59
N ASP A 216 4.82 31.20 -34.30
CA ASP A 216 5.77 31.34 -35.39
C ASP A 216 7.14 31.68 -34.77
N GLU A 217 8.06 30.72 -34.78
CA GLU A 217 9.38 30.83 -34.16
C GLU A 217 10.26 31.92 -34.77
N ARG A 218 9.87 32.46 -35.92
CA ARG A 218 10.56 33.60 -36.58
C ARG A 218 10.18 34.92 -35.91
N THR A 219 9.06 34.94 -35.19
CA THR A 219 8.52 36.12 -34.49
C THR A 219 8.85 36.03 -33.01
N GLY A 220 9.39 37.09 -32.41
CA GLY A 220 9.71 37.13 -30.97
C GLY A 220 11.20 37.06 -30.60
N GLY A 221 12.11 36.96 -31.58
CA GLY A 221 13.55 36.88 -31.35
C GLY A 221 14.02 35.48 -30.96
N SER A 222 15.23 35.34 -30.45
CA SER A 222 15.80 34.02 -30.11
C SER A 222 15.24 33.39 -28.84
N PHE A 223 14.32 34.06 -28.12
CA PHE A 223 13.71 33.56 -26.89
C PHE A 223 12.20 33.79 -26.89
N LEU A 224 11.43 32.72 -26.63
CA LEU A 224 9.97 32.71 -26.70
C LEU A 224 9.40 32.19 -25.38
N THR A 225 8.64 33.03 -24.69
CA THR A 225 8.01 32.68 -23.40
C THR A 225 6.65 32.00 -23.59
N GLN A 226 6.46 30.79 -23.05
CA GLN A 226 5.20 30.05 -23.06
C GLN A 226 4.87 29.57 -21.63
N ASN A 227 3.85 30.14 -21.01
CA ASN A 227 3.39 29.70 -19.70
C ASN A 227 2.21 28.73 -19.87
N LEU A 228 2.27 27.59 -19.19
CA LEU A 228 1.23 26.56 -19.25
C LEU A 228 0.60 26.38 -17.87
N HIS A 229 -0.71 26.21 -17.84
CA HIS A 229 -1.47 25.91 -16.63
C HIS A 229 -2.40 24.72 -16.90
N ALA A 230 -2.09 23.57 -16.31
CA ALA A 230 -2.89 22.37 -16.35
C ALA A 230 -4.02 22.47 -15.33
N THR A 231 -5.29 22.36 -15.75
CA THR A 231 -6.43 22.46 -14.83
C THR A 231 -7.25 21.18 -14.83
N GLU A 232 -8.05 20.97 -13.77
CA GLU A 232 -9.06 19.91 -13.74
C GLU A 232 -10.04 20.07 -14.91
N ALA A 233 -10.45 21.30 -15.23
CA ALA A 233 -11.35 21.60 -16.35
C ALA A 233 -10.78 21.24 -17.73
N LEU A 234 -9.45 21.12 -17.86
CA LEU A 234 -8.76 20.62 -19.06
C LEU A 234 -8.59 19.08 -19.05
N GLY A 235 -9.07 18.40 -18.00
CA GLY A 235 -8.95 16.95 -17.82
C GLY A 235 -7.51 16.46 -17.64
N VAL A 236 -6.62 17.31 -17.11
CA VAL A 236 -5.18 17.01 -17.02
C VAL A 236 -4.53 17.47 -15.70
N GLY A 237 -5.23 18.24 -14.88
CA GLY A 237 -4.74 18.68 -13.57
C GLY A 237 -4.36 17.50 -12.65
N GLY A 238 -5.26 16.52 -12.49
CA GLY A 238 -5.05 15.33 -11.68
C GLY A 238 -3.83 14.51 -12.11
N ALA A 239 -3.60 14.33 -13.41
CA ALA A 239 -2.42 13.64 -13.91
C ALA A 239 -1.09 14.29 -13.50
N PHE A 240 -1.05 15.63 -13.41
CA PHE A 240 0.13 16.33 -12.92
C PHE A 240 0.22 16.36 -11.38
N ASN A 241 -0.90 16.26 -10.66
CA ASN A 241 -0.87 16.05 -9.21
C ASN A 241 -0.29 14.67 -8.86
N ILE A 242 -0.78 13.61 -9.51
CA ILE A 242 -0.27 12.23 -9.38
C ILE A 242 1.25 12.19 -9.60
N LEU A 243 1.74 12.84 -10.67
CA LEU A 243 3.16 12.90 -10.97
C LEU A 243 3.95 13.68 -9.89
N ASP A 244 3.38 14.75 -9.35
CA ASP A 244 4.03 15.57 -8.32
C ASP A 244 4.14 14.84 -6.97
N VAL A 245 3.07 14.18 -6.53
CA VAL A 245 3.05 13.36 -5.32
C VAL A 245 4.05 12.20 -5.43
N THR A 246 4.08 11.54 -6.60
CA THR A 246 5.08 10.48 -6.87
C THR A 246 6.50 11.00 -6.72
N GLN A 247 6.81 12.17 -7.29
CA GLN A 247 8.15 12.77 -7.16
C GLN A 247 8.48 13.10 -5.70
N THR A 248 7.52 13.62 -4.93
CA THR A 248 7.72 13.86 -3.48
C THR A 248 8.13 12.59 -2.74
N GLY A 249 7.47 11.46 -3.01
CA GLY A 249 7.81 10.17 -2.39
C GLY A 249 9.21 9.68 -2.77
N LEU A 250 9.59 9.82 -4.05
CA LEU A 250 10.93 9.46 -4.52
C LEU A 250 12.02 10.36 -3.90
N GLU A 251 11.77 11.66 -3.81
CA GLU A 251 12.67 12.63 -3.17
C GLU A 251 12.85 12.32 -1.67
N TYR A 252 11.79 11.89 -0.98
CA TYR A 252 11.85 11.47 0.43
C TYR A 252 12.78 10.26 0.63
N VAL A 253 12.69 9.25 -0.23
CA VAL A 253 13.56 8.06 -0.17
C VAL A 253 15.01 8.39 -0.47
N ASP A 254 15.25 9.20 -1.51
CA ASP A 254 16.60 9.66 -1.88
C ASP A 254 17.26 10.43 -0.73
N ALA A 255 16.51 11.33 -0.10
CA ALA A 255 16.99 12.12 1.03
C ALA A 255 17.28 11.25 2.26
N GLY A 256 16.40 10.29 2.56
CA GLY A 256 16.56 9.41 3.73
C GLY A 256 17.70 8.40 3.59
N LEU A 257 17.83 7.76 2.43
CA LEU A 257 18.91 6.78 2.20
C LEU A 257 20.26 7.44 1.93
N GLY A 258 20.29 8.70 1.48
CA GLY A 258 21.54 9.38 1.11
C GLY A 258 22.24 8.73 -0.09
N ILE A 259 21.50 7.96 -0.90
CA ILE A 259 21.96 7.32 -2.13
C ILE A 259 21.12 7.93 -3.26
N ALA A 260 21.77 8.46 -4.29
CA ALA A 260 21.06 8.98 -5.46
C ALA A 260 20.38 7.81 -6.18
N ALA A 261 19.06 7.71 -6.03
CA ALA A 261 18.19 6.65 -6.51
C ALA A 261 18.66 5.24 -6.08
N PRO A 262 17.87 4.49 -5.27
CA PRO A 262 17.94 3.04 -5.37
C PRO A 262 17.78 2.70 -6.86
N GLY A 263 18.41 1.65 -7.40
CA GLY A 263 18.29 1.29 -8.82
C GLY A 263 16.88 0.81 -9.18
N LEU A 264 15.88 1.69 -9.02
CA LEU A 264 14.47 1.48 -9.26
C LEU A 264 14.24 1.32 -10.75
N THR A 265 13.09 0.74 -11.06
CA THR A 265 12.62 0.58 -12.43
C THR A 265 11.54 1.60 -12.75
N ASP A 266 11.13 1.65 -14.02
CA ASP A 266 10.05 2.54 -14.46
C ASP A 266 8.74 2.24 -13.70
N LEU A 267 8.09 3.29 -13.22
CA LEU A 267 6.79 3.26 -12.57
C LEU A 267 5.72 3.84 -13.51
N THR A 268 4.63 3.10 -13.71
CA THR A 268 3.47 3.58 -14.48
C THR A 268 2.30 3.83 -13.54
N LEU A 269 1.75 5.04 -13.55
CA LEU A 269 0.52 5.39 -12.87
C LEU A 269 -0.61 5.46 -13.91
N VAL A 270 -1.65 4.65 -13.73
CA VAL A 270 -2.78 4.53 -14.65
C VAL A 270 -3.98 5.20 -14.03
N TRP A 271 -4.42 6.28 -14.65
CA TRP A 271 -5.58 7.05 -14.21
C TRP A 271 -6.45 7.43 -15.40
N SER A 272 -7.76 7.33 -15.26
CA SER A 272 -8.73 7.85 -16.22
C SER A 272 -10.04 8.11 -15.50
N GLU A 273 -10.76 9.17 -15.88
CA GLU A 273 -12.11 9.41 -15.36
C GLU A 273 -13.02 8.18 -15.60
N GLY A 274 -13.74 7.76 -14.57
CA GLY A 274 -14.69 6.65 -14.62
C GLY A 274 -14.11 5.27 -14.32
N ILE A 275 -12.84 5.17 -13.93
CA ILE A 275 -12.29 3.93 -13.36
C ILE A 275 -12.83 3.76 -11.94
N THR A 276 -13.47 2.62 -11.68
CA THR A 276 -14.07 2.29 -10.37
C THR A 276 -13.47 1.02 -9.76
N ALA A 277 -12.36 0.53 -10.32
CA ALA A 277 -11.61 -0.58 -9.74
C ALA A 277 -10.66 0.01 -8.70
N GLU A 278 -10.47 -0.69 -7.58
CA GLU A 278 -9.67 -0.28 -6.42
C GLU A 278 -8.32 0.34 -6.82
N THR A 279 -7.92 1.37 -6.06
CA THR A 279 -6.57 1.90 -6.15
C THR A 279 -5.60 0.88 -5.60
N VAL A 280 -4.59 0.55 -6.40
CA VAL A 280 -3.73 -0.60 -6.11
C VAL A 280 -2.42 -0.54 -6.88
N PHE A 281 -1.34 -0.89 -6.19
CA PHE A 281 -0.04 -1.19 -6.76
C PHE A 281 0.07 -2.67 -7.20
N ASN A 282 0.56 -2.87 -8.42
CA ASN A 282 0.88 -4.19 -8.96
C ASN A 282 2.41 -4.38 -9.01
N PRO A 283 2.99 -5.24 -8.14
CA PRO A 283 4.43 -5.48 -8.11
C PRO A 283 4.94 -6.25 -9.34
N THR A 284 4.08 -6.94 -10.10
CA THR A 284 4.52 -7.66 -11.31
C THR A 284 4.76 -6.73 -12.49
N THR A 285 3.97 -5.67 -12.61
CA THR A 285 4.05 -4.72 -13.75
C THR A 285 4.57 -3.35 -13.35
N HIS A 286 4.88 -3.14 -12.07
CA HIS A 286 5.20 -1.84 -11.45
C HIS A 286 4.22 -0.77 -11.90
N THR A 287 2.94 -1.05 -11.66
CA THR A 287 1.83 -0.18 -12.09
C THR A 287 0.95 0.15 -10.90
N ILE A 288 0.70 1.44 -10.68
CA ILE A 288 -0.32 1.93 -9.75
C ILE A 288 -1.56 2.24 -10.58
N THR A 289 -2.69 1.62 -10.29
CA THR A 289 -3.99 2.01 -10.87
C THR A 289 -4.72 2.87 -9.87
N LEU A 290 -5.33 3.97 -10.31
CA LEU A 290 -6.08 4.89 -9.44
C LEU A 290 -7.56 4.91 -9.80
N VAL A 291 -8.41 4.90 -8.78
CA VAL A 291 -9.85 5.15 -8.90
C VAL A 291 -10.08 6.59 -9.35
N SER A 292 -11.12 6.78 -10.15
CA SER A 292 -11.70 8.09 -10.40
C SER A 292 -13.18 7.92 -10.69
N SER A 293 -13.98 8.13 -9.67
CA SER A 293 -15.44 8.04 -9.68
C SER A 293 -16.06 9.35 -9.18
N ALA A 294 -17.39 9.44 -9.22
CA ALA A 294 -18.09 10.62 -8.70
C ALA A 294 -18.03 10.75 -7.16
N PHE A 295 -17.56 9.72 -6.46
CA PHE A 295 -17.56 9.62 -5.00
C PHE A 295 -16.18 9.29 -4.42
N ASP A 296 -15.16 9.23 -5.25
CA ASP A 296 -13.80 8.78 -4.94
C ASP A 296 -12.90 9.32 -6.07
N THR A 297 -12.03 10.28 -5.79
CA THR A 297 -11.22 10.95 -6.83
C THR A 297 -9.74 10.95 -6.46
N ASP A 298 -9.15 9.76 -6.50
CA ASP A 298 -7.78 9.54 -6.07
C ASP A 298 -6.71 10.33 -6.82
N ASP A 299 -7.02 10.96 -7.96
CA ASP A 299 -6.09 11.87 -8.63
C ASP A 299 -5.72 13.11 -7.83
N TYR A 300 -6.48 13.41 -6.78
CA TYR A 300 -6.22 14.50 -5.84
C TYR A 300 -6.08 14.07 -4.38
N ASP A 301 -6.10 12.76 -4.11
CA ASP A 301 -5.90 12.21 -2.78
C ASP A 301 -4.41 11.91 -2.58
N ASP A 302 -3.63 12.94 -2.22
CA ASP A 302 -2.16 12.81 -2.12
C ASP A 302 -1.72 11.69 -1.16
N MET A 303 -2.52 11.37 -0.14
CA MET A 303 -2.26 10.27 0.78
C MET A 303 -2.42 8.90 0.14
N VAL A 304 -3.48 8.71 -0.67
CA VAL A 304 -3.75 7.47 -1.38
C VAL A 304 -2.69 7.23 -2.46
N ILE A 305 -2.35 8.27 -3.23
CA ILE A 305 -1.26 8.19 -4.21
C ILE A 305 0.06 7.80 -3.52
N MET A 306 0.39 8.45 -2.40
CA MET A 306 1.63 8.21 -1.68
C MET A 306 1.67 6.82 -1.02
N HIS A 307 0.53 6.29 -0.56
CA HIS A 307 0.40 4.92 -0.04
C HIS A 307 0.87 3.89 -1.06
N GLU A 308 0.34 3.98 -2.28
CA GLU A 308 0.70 3.07 -3.37
C GLU A 308 2.15 3.26 -3.86
N VAL A 309 2.66 4.50 -3.83
CA VAL A 309 4.09 4.76 -4.04
C VAL A 309 4.93 4.11 -2.94
N GLY A 310 4.44 4.08 -1.70
CA GLY A 310 5.05 3.37 -0.57
C GLY A 310 5.21 1.87 -0.83
N HIS A 311 4.18 1.21 -1.38
CA HIS A 311 4.28 -0.18 -1.81
C HIS A 311 5.29 -0.39 -2.94
N PHE A 312 5.31 0.50 -3.94
CA PHE A 312 6.33 0.45 -5.00
C PHE A 312 7.75 0.56 -4.41
N ILE A 313 7.96 1.47 -3.46
CA ILE A 313 9.25 1.59 -2.79
C ILE A 313 9.59 0.32 -2.03
N ALA A 314 8.68 -0.23 -1.22
CA ALA A 314 8.91 -1.47 -0.48
C ALA A 314 9.29 -2.63 -1.42
N ASP A 315 8.56 -2.83 -2.52
CA ASP A 315 8.85 -3.89 -3.50
C ASP A 315 10.25 -3.73 -4.15
N GLN A 316 10.62 -2.50 -4.52
CA GLN A 316 11.88 -2.26 -5.21
C GLN A 316 13.09 -2.24 -4.28
N VAL A 317 13.00 -1.61 -3.10
CA VAL A 317 14.15 -1.43 -2.20
C VAL A 317 14.27 -2.53 -1.15
N SER A 318 13.20 -3.30 -0.92
CA SER A 318 13.15 -4.34 0.11
C SER A 318 12.68 -5.68 -0.46
N GLN A 319 12.40 -6.63 0.42
CA GLN A 319 11.54 -7.76 0.10
C GLN A 319 10.17 -7.47 0.71
N ASP A 320 9.13 -7.46 -0.12
CA ASP A 320 7.74 -7.45 0.31
C ASP A 320 7.07 -8.72 -0.25
N ASP A 321 6.71 -9.64 0.64
CA ASP A 321 6.03 -10.88 0.30
C ASP A 321 4.58 -10.92 0.83
N SER A 322 4.01 -9.73 1.03
CA SER A 322 2.59 -9.56 1.30
C SER A 322 1.75 -10.29 0.25
N PRO A 323 0.73 -11.06 0.68
CA PRO A 323 -0.19 -11.66 -0.27
C PRO A 323 -1.13 -10.62 -0.91
N GLY A 324 -1.17 -9.39 -0.39
CA GLY A 324 -2.18 -8.39 -0.71
C GLY A 324 -3.58 -8.83 -0.28
N GLY A 325 -4.59 -8.19 -0.84
CA GLY A 325 -6.00 -8.53 -0.65
C GLY A 325 -6.73 -7.65 0.34
N MET A 326 -8.00 -7.98 0.58
CA MET A 326 -8.89 -7.16 1.40
C MET A 326 -8.38 -7.06 2.85
N HIS A 327 -8.23 -5.84 3.32
CA HIS A 327 -7.87 -5.47 4.68
C HIS A 327 -8.76 -4.32 5.15
N ILE A 328 -8.79 -4.09 6.46
CA ILE A 328 -9.49 -2.96 7.09
C ILE A 328 -8.68 -2.48 8.30
N LEU A 329 -8.67 -1.17 8.53
CA LEU A 329 -7.85 -0.55 9.59
C LEU A 329 -8.06 -1.13 11.00
N GLY A 330 -9.23 -1.70 11.27
CA GLY A 330 -9.59 -2.24 12.59
C GLY A 330 -9.37 -3.74 12.77
N ASP A 331 -8.98 -4.47 11.73
CA ASP A 331 -8.76 -5.92 11.81
C ASP A 331 -7.39 -6.23 12.42
N THR A 332 -7.39 -6.93 13.55
CA THR A 332 -6.19 -7.32 14.30
C THR A 332 -5.82 -8.79 14.09
N THR A 333 -6.48 -9.48 13.15
CA THR A 333 -6.30 -10.92 12.86
C THR A 333 -5.74 -11.16 11.45
N GLN A 334 -5.33 -10.09 10.77
CA GLN A 334 -4.79 -10.13 9.41
C GLN A 334 -3.49 -10.95 9.33
N ASP A 335 -3.12 -11.37 8.11
CA ASP A 335 -1.80 -11.93 7.82
C ASP A 335 -0.72 -10.91 8.22
N ALA A 336 0.28 -11.33 9.01
CA ALA A 336 1.30 -10.41 9.53
C ALA A 336 2.13 -9.72 8.42
N ARG A 337 2.26 -10.36 7.26
CA ARG A 337 2.93 -9.79 6.08
C ARG A 337 2.06 -8.72 5.41
N LEU A 338 0.74 -8.95 5.39
CA LEU A 338 -0.23 -7.96 4.90
C LEU A 338 -0.24 -6.73 5.82
N SER A 339 -0.36 -6.93 7.13
CA SER A 339 -0.33 -5.81 8.08
C SER A 339 0.98 -5.03 8.05
N TRP A 340 2.10 -5.71 7.82
CA TRP A 340 3.38 -5.03 7.58
C TRP A 340 3.34 -4.15 6.33
N SER A 341 2.93 -4.71 5.18
CA SER A 341 2.95 -4.00 3.91
C SER A 341 1.97 -2.83 3.88
N GLU A 342 0.73 -3.02 4.35
CA GLU A 342 -0.26 -1.95 4.42
C GLU A 342 0.09 -0.91 5.49
N GLY A 343 0.66 -1.35 6.62
CA GLY A 343 1.16 -0.44 7.65
C GLY A 343 2.33 0.41 7.14
N TRP A 344 3.20 -0.17 6.30
CA TRP A 344 4.25 0.57 5.60
C TRP A 344 3.65 1.60 4.63
N GLY A 345 2.65 1.23 3.82
CA GLY A 345 1.96 2.16 2.90
C GLY A 345 1.38 3.37 3.64
N ASN A 346 0.63 3.10 4.72
CA ASN A 346 0.01 4.14 5.55
C ASN A 346 1.05 5.07 6.20
N PHE A 347 2.11 4.50 6.78
CA PHE A 347 3.22 5.26 7.34
C PHE A 347 3.92 6.11 6.27
N PHE A 348 4.25 5.51 5.13
CA PHE A 348 4.98 6.19 4.06
C PHE A 348 4.16 7.34 3.47
N ALA A 349 2.84 7.17 3.36
CA ALA A 349 1.92 8.24 2.96
C ALA A 349 2.06 9.48 3.85
N SER A 350 2.04 9.28 5.17
CA SER A 350 2.21 10.33 6.16
C SER A 350 3.61 10.92 6.17
N ALA A 351 4.64 10.07 6.16
CA ALA A 351 6.05 10.46 6.25
C ALA A 351 6.50 11.26 5.02
N GLY A 352 6.10 10.83 3.82
CA GLY A 352 6.42 11.52 2.56
C GLY A 352 5.69 12.85 2.40
N ASN A 353 4.50 12.99 2.99
CA ASN A 353 3.69 14.22 2.93
C ASN A 353 3.89 15.16 4.14
N ASP A 354 4.69 14.78 5.14
CA ASP A 354 4.87 15.51 6.40
C ASP A 354 3.54 15.82 7.10
N ARG A 355 2.69 14.80 7.25
CA ARG A 355 1.32 14.90 7.79
C ARG A 355 0.91 13.63 8.53
N THR A 356 0.47 13.78 9.78
CA THR A 356 -0.04 12.67 10.62
C THR A 356 -1.38 12.10 10.15
N THR A 357 -2.21 12.94 9.51
CA THR A 357 -3.57 12.57 9.12
C THR A 357 -3.63 12.05 7.69
N TYR A 358 -3.98 10.77 7.54
CA TYR A 358 -4.35 10.16 6.27
C TYR A 358 -5.78 10.56 5.90
N VAL A 359 -6.02 10.97 4.65
CA VAL A 359 -7.35 11.33 4.15
C VAL A 359 -7.51 10.84 2.72
N ASP A 360 -8.60 10.11 2.50
CA ASP A 360 -9.15 9.72 1.22
C ASP A 360 -10.52 10.41 1.09
N THR A 361 -10.65 11.29 0.10
CA THR A 361 -11.81 12.17 -0.04
C THR A 361 -12.97 11.52 -0.78
N ASP A 362 -14.20 11.93 -0.46
CA ASP A 362 -15.39 11.46 -1.21
C ASP A 362 -15.60 12.20 -2.55
N GLY A 363 -14.56 12.85 -3.07
CA GLY A 363 -14.64 13.79 -4.19
C GLY A 363 -15.21 15.18 -3.83
N THR A 364 -15.70 15.37 -2.61
CA THR A 364 -16.33 16.61 -2.13
C THR A 364 -15.71 17.13 -0.81
N SER A 365 -16.47 17.87 0.00
CA SER A 365 -16.02 18.32 1.33
C SER A 365 -16.25 17.25 2.41
N GLY A 366 -16.12 15.98 2.04
CA GLY A 366 -16.22 14.81 2.90
C GLY A 366 -15.06 13.85 2.64
N TRP A 367 -15.08 12.71 3.32
CA TRP A 367 -14.06 11.67 3.22
C TRP A 367 -14.70 10.28 3.18
N LEU A 368 -14.04 9.37 2.46
CA LEU A 368 -14.30 7.93 2.51
C LEU A 368 -13.61 7.32 3.71
N ILE A 369 -12.34 7.68 3.92
CA ILE A 369 -11.60 7.36 5.13
C ILE A 369 -10.72 8.54 5.56
N SER A 370 -10.64 8.76 6.88
CA SER A 370 -9.79 9.80 7.45
C SER A 370 -9.39 9.40 8.86
N PHE A 371 -8.09 9.26 9.10
CA PHE A 371 -7.55 8.84 10.39
C PHE A 371 -6.19 9.48 10.64
N ASP A 372 -5.82 9.53 11.90
CA ASP A 372 -4.58 10.16 12.35
C ASP A 372 -3.66 9.10 12.97
N LEU A 373 -2.42 9.01 12.49
CA LEU A 373 -1.46 7.98 12.94
C LEU A 373 -1.06 8.15 14.40
N GLU A 374 -0.92 9.40 14.85
CA GLU A 374 -0.53 9.75 16.22
C GLU A 374 -1.60 9.31 17.24
N THR A 375 -2.85 9.74 17.02
CA THR A 375 -3.95 9.45 17.94
C THR A 375 -4.64 8.11 17.67
N ARG A 376 -4.43 7.55 16.47
CA ARG A 376 -5.05 6.32 15.94
C ARG A 376 -6.56 6.37 15.95
N ARG A 377 -7.09 7.55 15.62
CA ARG A 377 -8.53 7.81 15.63
C ARG A 377 -8.98 8.13 14.24
N ILE A 378 -10.14 7.58 13.89
CA ILE A 378 -10.91 8.08 12.75
C ILE A 378 -11.33 9.52 13.06
N THR A 379 -11.19 10.41 12.09
CA THR A 379 -11.58 11.81 12.22
C THR A 379 -13.01 11.96 12.72
N GLY A 380 -13.19 12.78 13.76
CA GLY A 380 -14.49 13.00 14.40
C GLY A 380 -14.91 11.93 15.41
N THR A 381 -14.06 10.94 15.69
CA THR A 381 -14.29 9.91 16.70
C THR A 381 -13.32 10.06 17.89
N THR A 382 -13.65 9.43 19.02
CA THR A 382 -12.76 9.32 20.19
C THR A 382 -12.24 7.90 20.39
N ALA A 383 -12.68 6.96 19.56
CA ALA A 383 -12.29 5.57 19.66
C ALA A 383 -10.98 5.35 18.91
N THR A 384 -9.99 4.87 19.64
CA THR A 384 -8.77 4.35 19.04
C THR A 384 -9.10 3.06 18.28
N ILE A 385 -8.61 2.96 17.05
CA ILE A 385 -8.83 1.83 16.15
C ILE A 385 -7.50 1.13 15.87
N GLY A 386 -7.52 -0.20 15.75
CA GLY A 386 -6.36 -0.97 15.30
C GLY A 386 -5.19 -0.99 16.27
N THR A 387 -4.77 -2.18 16.71
CA THR A 387 -3.56 -2.39 17.53
C THR A 387 -2.92 -3.72 17.18
N GLY A 388 -1.64 -3.87 17.49
CA GLY A 388 -0.89 -5.09 17.27
C GLY A 388 -0.16 -5.13 15.92
N ALA A 389 0.79 -6.05 15.80
CA ALA A 389 1.60 -6.25 14.59
C ALA A 389 0.83 -6.92 13.44
N THR A 390 -0.34 -7.50 13.74
CA THR A 390 -1.30 -8.05 12.76
C THR A 390 -2.42 -7.05 12.45
N ASN A 391 -2.11 -5.76 12.56
CA ASN A 391 -2.97 -4.66 12.18
C ASN A 391 -2.14 -3.57 11.50
N GLU A 392 -2.59 -3.15 10.31
CA GLU A 392 -1.89 -2.13 9.51
C GLU A 392 -1.71 -0.79 10.23
N LEU A 393 -2.72 -0.33 10.98
CA LEU A 393 -2.66 0.96 11.66
C LEU A 393 -1.75 0.90 12.90
N GLY A 394 -1.73 -0.23 13.61
CA GLY A 394 -0.78 -0.48 14.69
C GLY A 394 0.68 -0.46 14.22
N VAL A 395 0.94 -1.06 13.06
CA VAL A 395 2.27 -1.01 12.41
C VAL A 395 2.59 0.43 11.96
N ALA A 396 1.68 1.10 11.26
CA ALA A 396 1.89 2.44 10.75
C ALA A 396 2.17 3.46 11.86
N ALA A 397 1.39 3.41 12.94
CA ALA A 397 1.60 4.27 14.12
C ALA A 397 2.95 3.99 14.78
N THR A 398 3.34 2.72 14.95
CA THR A 398 4.66 2.41 15.53
C THR A 398 5.83 2.91 14.66
N LEU A 399 5.68 2.89 13.32
CA LEU A 399 6.67 3.44 12.41
C LEU A 399 6.69 4.98 12.45
N TRP A 400 5.53 5.60 12.61
CA TRP A 400 5.39 7.05 12.78
C TRP A 400 6.13 7.51 14.04
N ASP A 401 5.81 6.91 15.20
CA ASP A 401 6.48 7.16 16.49
C ASP A 401 8.01 6.91 16.40
N ALA A 402 8.45 6.02 15.51
CA ALA A 402 9.88 5.77 15.30
C ALA A 402 10.59 6.90 14.54
N LEU A 403 9.86 7.58 13.65
CA LEU A 403 10.35 8.60 12.74
C LEU A 403 10.39 9.98 13.38
N ASP A 404 9.34 10.38 14.09
CA ASP A 404 9.16 11.75 14.56
C ASP A 404 9.64 11.95 16.01
N SER A 405 9.91 13.21 16.35
CA SER A 405 10.33 13.58 17.71
C SER A 405 9.11 13.80 18.60
N PRO A 406 9.14 13.48 19.90
CA PRO A 406 8.01 13.74 20.79
C PRO A 406 7.62 15.21 20.75
N LEU A 407 6.45 15.49 20.19
CA LEU A 407 5.93 16.84 20.15
C LEU A 407 5.58 17.29 21.57
N SER A 408 5.56 18.61 21.79
CA SER A 408 5.10 19.22 23.05
C SER A 408 3.59 19.06 23.31
N ASP A 409 2.90 18.21 22.54
CA ASP A 409 1.48 17.90 22.65
C ASP A 409 1.17 16.79 23.68
N GLY A 410 2.21 16.15 24.21
CA GLY A 410 2.07 15.11 25.22
C GLY A 410 1.99 13.70 24.65
N SER A 411 2.51 13.45 23.44
CA SER A 411 2.85 12.10 22.98
C SER A 411 3.74 11.42 24.05
N GLU A 412 3.43 10.16 24.37
CA GLU A 412 4.12 9.39 25.43
C GLU A 412 5.40 8.69 24.90
N ASP A 413 5.73 8.87 23.63
CA ASP A 413 6.88 8.27 22.96
C ASP A 413 8.15 9.13 23.07
N GLN A 414 9.30 8.51 22.83
CA GLN A 414 10.62 9.15 22.96
C GLN A 414 11.56 8.73 21.83
N SER A 415 11.06 8.03 20.82
CA SER A 415 11.87 7.64 19.67
C SER A 415 11.98 8.86 18.74
N ASP A 416 13.07 8.94 17.98
CA ASP A 416 13.35 10.01 16.99
C ASP A 416 14.54 9.51 16.16
N LEU A 417 14.33 8.39 15.45
CA LEU A 417 15.40 7.80 14.65
C LEU A 417 15.62 8.61 13.36
N GLY A 418 14.60 9.35 12.91
CA GLY A 418 14.58 10.01 11.63
C GLY A 418 14.48 9.04 10.44
N PRO A 419 14.39 9.58 9.22
CA PRO A 419 14.07 8.79 8.02
C PRO A 419 15.19 7.82 7.62
N GLY A 420 16.46 8.16 7.90
CA GLY A 420 17.61 7.35 7.47
C GLY A 420 17.65 5.95 8.07
N PRO A 421 17.61 5.80 9.41
CA PRO A 421 17.47 4.50 10.06
C PRO A 421 16.25 3.68 9.60
N VAL A 422 15.08 4.31 9.48
CA VAL A 422 13.83 3.63 9.08
C VAL A 422 13.92 3.08 7.65
N LEU A 423 14.33 3.92 6.69
CA LEU A 423 14.51 3.51 5.30
C LEU A 423 15.70 2.55 5.11
N GLY A 424 16.77 2.73 5.88
CA GLY A 424 17.92 1.83 5.88
C GLY A 424 17.56 0.42 6.33
N ALA A 425 16.77 0.31 7.41
CA ALA A 425 16.27 -0.97 7.90
C ALA A 425 15.36 -1.67 6.88
N LEU A 426 14.54 -0.91 6.15
CA LEU A 426 13.74 -1.42 5.03
C LEU A 426 14.66 -1.98 3.93
N ALA A 427 15.68 -1.22 3.51
CA ALA A 427 16.61 -1.65 2.46
C ALA A 427 17.40 -2.92 2.85
N ASP A 428 17.71 -3.09 4.13
CA ASP A 428 18.40 -4.27 4.68
C ASP A 428 17.56 -5.56 4.63
N LEU A 429 16.26 -5.48 4.31
CA LEU A 429 15.42 -6.64 4.04
C LEU A 429 15.63 -7.19 2.61
N LYS A 430 16.30 -6.46 1.72
CA LYS A 430 16.48 -6.91 0.33
C LYS A 430 17.25 -8.23 0.26
N GLY A 431 16.67 -9.20 -0.45
CA GLY A 431 17.32 -10.47 -0.76
C GLY A 431 17.42 -11.46 0.41
N ILE A 432 16.66 -11.24 1.49
CA ILE A 432 16.49 -12.30 2.50
C ILE A 432 15.68 -13.47 1.90
N THR A 433 15.57 -14.57 2.65
CA THR A 433 14.83 -15.76 2.19
C THR A 433 13.62 -16.07 3.08
N GLN A 434 13.47 -15.31 4.17
CA GLN A 434 12.37 -15.41 5.11
C GLN A 434 11.25 -14.47 4.67
N SER A 435 10.03 -14.77 5.08
CA SER A 435 8.93 -13.83 4.98
C SER A 435 9.18 -12.57 5.80
N VAL A 436 8.58 -11.47 5.36
CA VAL A 436 8.73 -10.16 5.97
C VAL A 436 7.44 -9.78 6.68
N ASP A 437 7.55 -9.67 8.01
CA ASP A 437 6.56 -9.06 8.88
C ASP A 437 7.20 -7.89 9.64
N PHE A 438 6.40 -7.20 10.46
CA PHE A 438 6.88 -6.08 11.25
C PHE A 438 8.01 -6.48 12.21
N GLY A 439 7.95 -7.67 12.81
CA GLY A 439 8.98 -8.15 13.71
C GLY A 439 10.33 -8.38 13.01
N ARG A 440 10.29 -8.86 11.77
CA ARG A 440 11.47 -9.03 10.91
C ARG A 440 12.11 -7.70 10.58
N TYR A 441 11.29 -6.71 10.22
CA TYR A 441 11.73 -5.33 9.98
C TYR A 441 12.39 -4.73 11.24
N VAL A 442 11.75 -4.83 12.41
CA VAL A 442 12.31 -4.37 13.69
C VAL A 442 13.68 -5.01 13.94
N GLY A 443 13.82 -6.29 13.61
CA GLY A 443 15.10 -6.99 13.68
C GLY A 443 16.23 -6.31 12.90
N LYS A 444 15.94 -5.71 11.74
CA LYS A 444 16.88 -4.88 10.97
C LYS A 444 17.05 -3.50 11.56
N LEU A 445 15.97 -2.86 11.99
CA LEU A 445 15.98 -1.51 12.58
C LEU A 445 16.90 -1.42 13.81
N ARG A 446 16.97 -2.47 14.63
CA ARG A 446 17.90 -2.56 15.77
C ARG A 446 19.36 -2.27 15.41
N ALA A 447 19.80 -2.61 14.20
CA ALA A 447 21.17 -2.37 13.77
C ALA A 447 21.49 -0.88 13.55
N TYR A 448 20.47 -0.05 13.40
CA TYR A 448 20.58 1.40 13.23
C TYR A 448 20.45 2.18 14.54
N MET A 449 20.04 1.53 15.62
CA MET A 449 19.98 2.13 16.95
C MET A 449 21.38 2.17 17.57
N GLN A 450 21.83 3.35 17.98
CA GLN A 450 23.18 3.61 18.48
C GLN A 450 23.36 3.16 19.93
N ASN A 451 22.28 3.04 20.69
CA ASN A 451 22.34 2.73 22.12
C ASN A 451 21.06 2.02 22.61
N ALA A 452 21.14 1.47 23.82
CA ALA A 452 20.02 0.75 24.43
C ALA A 452 18.82 1.65 24.78
N GLN A 453 19.02 2.97 24.91
CA GLN A 453 17.92 3.91 25.19
C GLN A 453 17.03 4.09 23.96
N GLU A 454 17.60 4.19 22.76
CA GLU A 454 16.82 4.26 21.51
C GLU A 454 15.94 3.02 21.32
N MET A 455 16.49 1.83 21.60
CA MET A 455 15.70 0.60 21.61
C MET A 455 14.61 0.61 22.70
N ALA A 456 14.91 1.12 23.90
CA ALA A 456 13.91 1.22 24.96
C ALA A 456 12.77 2.19 24.58
N ASN A 457 13.10 3.30 23.94
CA ASN A 457 12.15 4.31 23.48
C ASN A 457 11.25 3.74 22.36
N PHE A 458 11.84 3.08 21.36
CA PHE A 458 11.06 2.40 20.31
C PHE A 458 10.20 1.27 20.89
N ALA A 459 10.72 0.50 21.85
CA ALA A 459 9.94 -0.54 22.52
C ALA A 459 8.76 0.03 23.31
N GLN A 460 8.94 1.20 23.93
CA GLN A 460 7.85 1.90 24.59
C GLN A 460 6.77 2.32 23.59
N ALA A 461 7.15 2.94 22.46
CA ALA A 461 6.23 3.33 21.39
C ALA A 461 5.43 2.12 20.86
N ALA A 462 6.13 1.04 20.49
CA ALA A 462 5.49 -0.21 20.06
C ALA A 462 4.53 -0.79 21.12
N SER A 463 4.88 -0.69 22.41
CA SER A 463 4.01 -1.18 23.49
C SER A 463 2.71 -0.39 23.64
N LEU A 464 2.68 0.90 23.28
CA LEU A 464 1.44 1.71 23.22
C LEU A 464 0.50 1.20 22.13
N GLN A 465 1.06 0.54 21.12
CA GLN A 465 0.33 -0.15 20.05
C GLN A 465 0.02 -1.61 20.39
N GLY A 466 0.35 -2.06 21.61
CA GLY A 466 0.20 -3.44 22.03
C GLY A 466 1.18 -4.40 21.35
N ILE A 467 2.25 -3.88 20.72
CA ILE A 467 3.23 -4.67 19.97
C ILE A 467 4.45 -5.00 20.83
N ALA A 468 4.75 -6.28 20.96
CA ALA A 468 5.98 -6.74 21.59
C ALA A 468 7.17 -6.73 20.60
N VAL A 469 8.16 -5.88 20.83
CA VAL A 469 9.34 -5.70 19.95
C VAL A 469 10.67 -5.95 20.63
N ALA A 470 10.74 -6.52 21.84
CA ALA A 470 11.98 -6.79 22.55
C ALA A 470 12.17 -8.30 22.76
N VAL A 471 13.33 -8.83 22.35
CA VAL A 471 13.79 -10.18 22.71
C VAL A 471 14.37 -10.11 24.11
N ASP A 472 13.66 -10.62 25.12
CA ASP A 472 14.08 -10.85 26.52
C ASP A 472 14.69 -9.69 27.33
N ALA A 473 15.26 -8.66 26.71
CA ALA A 473 15.78 -7.45 27.35
C ALA A 473 14.62 -6.48 27.57
N GLY A 474 13.69 -6.89 28.43
CA GLY A 474 12.47 -6.14 28.70
C GLY A 474 11.20 -6.97 28.83
N ASP A 475 11.26 -8.31 28.88
CA ASP A 475 10.17 -9.07 29.48
C ASP A 475 10.28 -8.91 31.01
N PRO A 476 9.43 -8.08 31.67
CA PRO A 476 9.45 -7.98 33.13
C PRO A 476 9.05 -9.30 33.81
N ASP A 477 8.55 -10.30 33.08
CA ASP A 477 8.05 -11.53 33.65
C ASP A 477 9.07 -12.68 33.70
N LEU A 478 10.04 -12.90 32.78
CA LEU A 478 10.88 -14.13 32.82
C LEU A 478 12.32 -14.12 32.22
N PRO A 479 13.34 -13.54 32.89
CA PRO A 479 14.74 -13.78 32.49
C PRO A 479 15.19 -15.24 32.79
N GLY A 480 15.29 -16.09 31.75
CA GLY A 480 15.97 -17.41 31.81
C GLY A 480 15.08 -18.66 31.80
N ASN A 481 13.86 -18.57 31.32
CA ASN A 481 12.86 -19.65 31.35
C ASN A 481 13.06 -20.79 30.33
N GLY A 482 13.96 -20.67 29.34
CA GLY A 482 14.26 -21.77 28.39
C GLY A 482 14.85 -23.06 29.03
N THR A 483 15.00 -23.10 30.35
CA THR A 483 15.45 -24.27 31.11
C THR A 483 14.47 -24.63 32.23
N LEU A 484 14.39 -25.91 32.59
CA LEU A 484 13.55 -26.38 33.70
C LEU A 484 13.87 -25.70 35.04
N ALA A 485 15.12 -25.27 35.24
CA ALA A 485 15.54 -24.60 36.47
C ALA A 485 15.07 -23.14 36.55
N GLY A 486 14.87 -22.49 35.41
CA GLY A 486 14.39 -21.11 35.30
C GLY A 486 12.87 -20.99 35.10
N ALA A 487 12.13 -22.10 35.12
CA ALA A 487 10.70 -22.11 34.85
C ALA A 487 9.90 -21.30 35.88
N ARG A 488 8.91 -20.51 35.42
CA ARG A 488 8.02 -19.70 36.26
C ARG A 488 7.09 -20.58 37.08
N PRO A 489 7.11 -20.53 38.43
CA PRO A 489 6.13 -21.26 39.22
C PRO A 489 4.72 -20.67 39.02
N ILE A 490 3.75 -21.52 38.70
CA ILE A 490 2.32 -21.18 38.68
C ILE A 490 1.62 -21.96 39.78
N THR A 491 0.80 -21.27 40.58
CA THR A 491 -0.11 -21.92 41.52
C THR A 491 -1.13 -22.75 40.74
N THR A 492 -1.07 -24.08 40.89
CA THR A 492 -2.01 -25.00 40.24
C THR A 492 -3.44 -24.70 40.69
N PRO A 493 -4.40 -24.59 39.76
CA PRO A 493 -5.81 -24.41 40.10
C PRO A 493 -6.38 -25.64 40.82
N LEU A 494 -7.29 -25.40 41.76
CA LEU A 494 -8.10 -26.45 42.39
C LEU A 494 -9.13 -27.00 41.39
N PRO A 495 -9.64 -28.24 41.57
CA PRO A 495 -10.71 -28.79 40.73
C PRO A 495 -11.90 -27.83 40.62
N GLY A 496 -12.32 -27.54 39.38
CA GLY A 496 -13.35 -26.56 39.06
C GLY A 496 -12.87 -25.13 38.89
N ALA A 497 -11.56 -24.86 39.00
CA ALA A 497 -10.96 -23.53 38.79
C ALA A 497 -9.99 -23.50 37.61
N SER A 498 -9.64 -22.29 37.17
CA SER A 498 -8.60 -22.04 36.20
C SER A 498 -7.62 -20.97 36.68
N ARG A 499 -6.41 -20.98 36.11
CA ARG A 499 -5.38 -19.97 36.28
C ARG A 499 -4.92 -19.49 34.92
N VAL A 500 -4.80 -18.18 34.75
CA VAL A 500 -4.29 -17.55 33.53
C VAL A 500 -2.97 -16.86 33.83
N VAL A 501 -2.02 -16.95 32.90
CA VAL A 501 -0.80 -16.15 32.84
C VAL A 501 -0.65 -15.58 31.43
N ASN A 502 -0.07 -14.40 31.30
CA ASN A 502 0.25 -13.79 30.01
C ASN A 502 1.75 -13.88 29.79
N ALA A 503 2.17 -14.04 28.54
CA ALA A 503 3.56 -14.09 28.13
C ALA A 503 3.68 -13.72 26.65
N ASN A 504 4.91 -13.47 26.20
CA ASN A 504 5.24 -13.10 24.84
C ASN A 504 6.24 -14.09 24.28
N LEU A 505 6.21 -14.30 22.97
CA LEU A 505 7.23 -15.03 22.24
C LEU A 505 7.99 -14.06 21.33
N ALA A 506 9.28 -13.87 21.58
CA ALA A 506 10.13 -12.92 20.88
C ALA A 506 11.36 -13.59 20.24
N PHE A 507 11.50 -13.50 18.92
CA PHE A 507 12.56 -14.19 18.17
C PHE A 507 13.56 -13.21 17.59
N ASP A 508 14.82 -13.60 17.45
CA ASP A 508 15.80 -12.77 16.77
C ASP A 508 15.38 -12.52 15.31
N ALA A 509 16.03 -11.52 14.70
CA ALA A 509 15.84 -11.14 13.31
C ALA A 509 16.12 -12.27 12.32
N THR A 510 16.62 -13.44 12.74
CA THR A 510 16.82 -14.62 11.90
C THR A 510 15.72 -15.66 12.08
N GLY A 511 14.95 -15.59 13.17
CA GLY A 511 14.03 -16.63 13.62
C GLY A 511 14.73 -17.84 14.22
N ALA A 512 16.04 -17.74 14.51
CA ALA A 512 16.86 -18.87 14.94
C ALA A 512 16.94 -19.01 16.46
N SER A 513 16.94 -17.90 17.21
CA SER A 513 16.83 -17.93 18.67
C SER A 513 15.46 -18.45 19.08
N LYS A 514 15.42 -19.52 19.88
CA LYS A 514 14.16 -20.04 20.40
C LYS A 514 13.82 -19.32 21.69
N ASP A 515 12.75 -18.55 21.67
CA ASP A 515 12.05 -18.20 22.89
C ASP A 515 11.15 -19.38 23.29
N GLU A 516 11.41 -19.92 24.49
CA GLU A 516 10.65 -21.03 25.07
C GLU A 516 10.24 -20.64 26.50
N ASP A 517 8.96 -20.40 26.70
CA ASP A 517 8.39 -20.10 28.01
C ASP A 517 8.10 -21.38 28.78
N LEU A 518 8.82 -21.61 29.88
CA LEU A 518 8.52 -22.71 30.80
C LEU A 518 7.80 -22.24 32.06
N PHE A 519 6.68 -22.89 32.36
CA PHE A 519 5.91 -22.71 33.58
C PHE A 519 5.88 -23.99 34.40
N GLN A 520 6.28 -23.93 35.66
CA GLN A 520 6.23 -25.06 36.58
C GLN A 520 4.87 -25.14 37.28
N VAL A 521 4.25 -26.33 37.27
CA VAL A 521 3.00 -26.64 37.98
C VAL A 521 3.11 -27.95 38.74
N THR A 522 2.38 -28.07 39.84
CA THR A 522 2.26 -29.34 40.58
C THR A 522 0.86 -29.90 40.39
N LEU A 523 0.74 -30.98 39.64
CA LEU A 523 -0.55 -31.56 39.25
C LEU A 523 -0.90 -32.74 40.16
N SER A 524 -2.17 -32.84 40.55
CA SER A 524 -2.66 -33.90 41.44
C SER A 524 -3.10 -35.15 40.68
N ALA A 525 -2.88 -36.30 41.29
CA ALA A 525 -3.29 -37.59 40.76
C ALA A 525 -4.82 -37.65 40.55
N GLY A 526 -5.24 -38.13 39.37
CA GLY A 526 -6.64 -38.35 39.05
C GLY A 526 -7.45 -37.10 38.69
N VAL A 527 -6.88 -35.91 38.74
CA VAL A 527 -7.53 -34.66 38.29
C VAL A 527 -7.20 -34.41 36.82
N SER A 528 -8.19 -34.03 36.01
CA SER A 528 -7.97 -33.69 34.60
C SER A 528 -7.55 -32.23 34.46
N TYR A 529 -6.36 -31.98 33.90
CA TYR A 529 -5.87 -30.63 33.64
C TYR A 529 -5.82 -30.36 32.14
N SER A 530 -6.47 -29.28 31.70
CA SER A 530 -6.34 -28.73 30.35
C SER A 530 -5.44 -27.50 30.40
N MET A 531 -4.47 -27.44 29.51
CA MET A 531 -3.54 -26.31 29.35
C MET A 531 -3.67 -25.80 27.93
N CYS A 532 -4.15 -24.58 27.75
CA CYS A 532 -4.35 -24.02 26.41
C CYS A 532 -3.84 -22.58 26.31
N THR A 533 -3.23 -22.24 25.19
CA THR A 533 -3.00 -20.86 24.79
C THR A 533 -4.26 -20.27 24.17
N PHE A 534 -4.47 -18.97 24.36
CA PHE A 534 -5.58 -18.19 23.83
C PHE A 534 -5.21 -16.70 23.85
N ASN A 535 -6.09 -15.82 23.37
CA ASN A 535 -5.80 -14.38 23.21
C ASN A 535 -4.47 -14.16 22.46
N LEU A 536 -4.29 -14.91 21.37
CA LEU A 536 -3.13 -14.74 20.51
C LEU A 536 -3.19 -13.35 19.89
N ALA A 537 -2.07 -12.64 19.97
CA ALA A 537 -1.89 -11.33 19.38
C ALA A 537 -0.53 -11.27 18.68
N ASP A 538 -0.35 -10.24 17.84
CA ASP A 538 0.87 -9.99 17.06
C ASP A 538 1.28 -11.17 16.16
N GLY A 539 0.34 -12.04 15.80
CA GLY A 539 0.60 -13.20 14.94
C GLY A 539 1.25 -14.38 15.68
N ALA A 540 1.08 -14.47 17.00
CA ALA A 540 1.56 -15.60 17.77
C ALA A 540 1.06 -16.94 17.21
N ASP A 541 1.99 -17.84 16.89
CA ASP A 541 1.69 -19.24 16.61
C ASP A 541 2.35 -20.14 17.65
N THR A 542 1.53 -20.75 18.50
CA THR A 542 1.98 -21.40 19.72
C THR A 542 1.97 -22.92 19.60
N ALA A 543 2.98 -23.56 20.17
CA ALA A 543 3.03 -25.00 20.42
C ALA A 543 3.26 -25.26 21.92
N ILE A 544 2.55 -26.23 22.48
CA ILE A 544 2.71 -26.65 23.88
C ILE A 544 3.38 -28.02 23.95
N ASP A 545 4.44 -28.13 24.74
CA ASP A 545 4.93 -29.40 25.28
C ASP A 545 4.70 -29.44 26.79
N LEU A 546 3.96 -30.44 27.27
CA LEU A 546 3.93 -30.78 28.69
C LEU A 546 5.09 -31.70 29.01
N LEU A 547 5.98 -31.28 29.90
CA LEU A 547 7.17 -32.00 30.32
C LEU A 547 6.96 -32.59 31.72
N SER A 548 7.47 -33.80 31.95
CA SER A 548 7.58 -34.39 33.28
C SER A 548 8.63 -33.65 34.13
N ALA A 549 8.71 -33.96 35.43
CA ALA A 549 9.77 -33.46 36.31
C ALA A 549 11.19 -33.69 35.80
N GLY A 550 11.40 -34.75 35.00
CA GLY A 550 12.69 -35.08 34.37
C GLY A 550 12.92 -34.45 33.00
N GLY A 551 12.02 -33.57 32.53
CA GLY A 551 12.14 -32.89 31.24
C GLY A 551 11.70 -33.71 30.03
N THR A 552 11.00 -34.83 30.24
CA THR A 552 10.49 -35.66 29.12
C THR A 552 9.12 -35.17 28.69
N VAL A 553 8.89 -34.99 27.39
CA VAL A 553 7.56 -34.65 26.84
C VAL A 553 6.59 -35.79 27.11
N VAL A 554 5.49 -35.49 27.80
CA VAL A 554 4.40 -36.44 28.13
C VAL A 554 3.13 -36.17 27.34
N ALA A 555 2.93 -34.93 26.87
CA ALA A 555 1.89 -34.55 25.92
C ALA A 555 2.39 -33.36 25.11
N ALA A 556 1.96 -33.23 23.87
CA ALA A 556 2.30 -32.10 23.01
C ALA A 556 1.15 -31.78 22.07
N ASN A 557 1.04 -30.51 21.71
CA ASN A 557 0.12 -30.04 20.68
C ASN A 557 0.71 -28.83 19.97
N ASP A 558 0.53 -28.84 18.66
CA ASP A 558 0.80 -27.75 17.73
C ASP A 558 -0.52 -27.55 16.97
N ASN A 559 -1.16 -26.42 17.21
CA ASN A 559 -2.54 -26.07 16.82
C ASN A 559 -3.65 -26.90 17.48
N TYR A 560 -4.63 -26.22 18.05
CA TYR A 560 -5.77 -26.77 18.79
C TYR A 560 -6.65 -27.62 17.87
N ASN A 561 -6.75 -27.21 16.61
CA ASN A 561 -7.46 -27.93 15.57
C ASN A 561 -6.67 -29.12 14.98
N GLY A 562 -5.42 -29.33 15.41
CA GLY A 562 -4.51 -30.38 14.93
C GLY A 562 -4.05 -30.22 13.49
N GLN A 563 -4.27 -29.06 12.87
CA GLN A 563 -3.79 -28.79 11.52
C GLN A 563 -2.31 -28.42 11.53
N THR A 564 -1.63 -28.76 10.44
CA THR A 564 -0.26 -28.31 10.17
C THR A 564 -0.29 -27.49 8.90
N TYR A 565 0.17 -26.25 8.97
CA TYR A 565 0.21 -25.36 7.82
C TYR A 565 1.55 -25.51 7.10
N SER A 566 1.50 -25.59 5.78
CA SER A 566 2.72 -25.61 4.96
C SER A 566 3.31 -24.20 4.84
N ALA A 567 4.62 -24.10 4.59
CA ALA A 567 5.33 -22.83 4.40
C ALA A 567 4.82 -21.93 3.25
N GLY A 568 3.89 -22.41 2.41
CA GLY A 568 3.22 -21.57 1.40
C GLY A 568 1.71 -21.56 1.51
N CYS A 569 1.15 -22.16 2.59
CA CYS A 569 -0.28 -22.27 2.89
C CYS A 569 -1.20 -22.77 1.75
N GLY A 570 -0.69 -23.33 0.65
CA GLY A 570 -1.49 -23.63 -0.54
C GLY A 570 -1.76 -22.44 -1.46
N GLY A 571 -1.11 -21.29 -1.23
CA GLY A 571 -1.23 -20.05 -2.00
C GLY A 571 -1.21 -18.82 -1.09
N ALA A 572 -1.00 -17.64 -1.69
CA ALA A 572 -0.83 -16.35 -0.98
C ALA A 572 -1.98 -16.04 0.00
N PHE A 573 -3.23 -16.34 -0.36
CA PHE A 573 -4.44 -16.04 0.43
C PHE A 573 -4.97 -17.20 1.28
N ALA A 574 -4.24 -18.33 1.33
CA ALA A 574 -4.73 -19.54 1.97
C ALA A 574 -4.12 -19.78 3.35
N CYS A 575 -3.31 -18.84 3.85
CA CYS A 575 -2.80 -18.91 5.20
C CYS A 575 -3.91 -18.72 6.24
N PRO A 576 -3.80 -19.40 7.39
CA PRO A 576 -4.77 -19.23 8.46
C PRO A 576 -4.73 -17.79 8.98
N ALA A 577 -5.89 -17.29 9.37
CA ALA A 577 -6.00 -16.03 10.09
C ALA A 577 -5.25 -16.13 11.43
N ASN A 578 -4.70 -15.01 11.89
CA ASN A 578 -4.09 -14.87 13.22
C ASN A 578 -5.18 -14.68 14.28
N ASP A 579 -6.10 -15.63 14.34
CA ASP A 579 -7.21 -15.63 15.29
C ASP A 579 -6.93 -16.51 16.51
N THR A 580 -7.81 -16.43 17.50
CA THR A 580 -7.67 -17.15 18.78
C THR A 580 -7.77 -18.68 18.70
N THR A 581 -8.04 -19.26 17.52
CA THR A 581 -8.38 -20.68 17.36
C THR A 581 -7.47 -21.45 16.41
N THR A 582 -6.98 -20.82 15.33
CA THR A 582 -6.21 -21.50 14.29
C THR A 582 -4.78 -21.81 14.68
N LEU A 583 -4.17 -20.96 15.52
CA LEU A 583 -2.75 -20.99 15.92
C LEU A 583 -2.53 -21.19 17.43
N ALA A 584 -3.63 -21.39 18.17
CA ALA A 584 -3.62 -21.70 19.60
C ALA A 584 -3.31 -23.17 19.80
N SER A 585 -2.73 -23.56 20.94
CA SER A 585 -2.39 -24.95 21.27
C SER A 585 -3.04 -25.37 22.58
N SER A 586 -3.36 -26.67 22.71
CA SER A 586 -3.90 -27.25 23.94
C SER A 586 -3.45 -28.68 24.18
N VAL A 587 -3.12 -28.98 25.43
CA VAL A 587 -2.87 -30.33 25.92
C VAL A 587 -3.78 -30.64 27.10
N THR A 588 -4.21 -31.89 27.22
CA THR A 588 -4.98 -32.39 28.37
C THR A 588 -4.28 -33.59 28.98
N VAL A 589 -4.19 -33.63 30.32
CA VAL A 589 -3.52 -34.70 31.06
C VAL A 589 -4.30 -35.08 32.31
N VAL A 590 -4.28 -36.36 32.67
CA VAL A 590 -4.71 -36.87 33.98
C VAL A 590 -3.49 -37.52 34.64
N PRO A 591 -2.83 -36.85 35.62
CA PRO A 591 -1.65 -37.40 36.27
C PRO A 591 -1.99 -38.70 37.01
N GLY A 592 -1.09 -39.69 36.93
CA GLY A 592 -1.21 -40.92 37.72
C GLY A 592 -0.71 -40.79 39.17
N ALA A 593 0.04 -39.74 39.47
CA ALA A 593 0.61 -39.43 40.78
C ALA A 593 0.76 -37.91 40.93
N ASP A 594 0.77 -37.43 42.17
CA ASP A 594 1.08 -36.04 42.49
C ASP A 594 2.54 -35.77 42.09
N ALA A 595 2.74 -34.87 41.13
CA ALA A 595 4.08 -34.58 40.61
C ALA A 595 4.17 -33.17 40.02
N SER A 596 5.39 -32.65 39.95
CA SER A 596 5.70 -31.44 39.20
C SER A 596 5.77 -31.75 37.70
N TYR A 597 5.19 -30.86 36.91
CA TYR A 597 5.24 -30.80 35.46
C TYR A 597 5.68 -29.41 35.02
N TYR A 598 6.11 -29.30 33.77
CA TYR A 598 6.44 -28.04 33.16
C TYR A 598 5.64 -27.87 31.88
N VAL A 599 4.89 -26.78 31.78
CA VAL A 599 4.23 -26.37 30.54
C VAL A 599 5.25 -25.54 29.78
N ARG A 600 5.78 -26.08 28.69
CA ARG A 600 6.63 -25.34 27.76
C ARG A 600 5.76 -24.81 26.63
N VAL A 601 5.68 -23.50 26.49
CA VAL A 601 5.09 -22.83 25.33
C VAL A 601 6.23 -22.28 24.48
N LYS A 602 6.10 -22.39 23.16
CA LYS A 602 7.10 -21.94 22.18
C LYS A 602 6.41 -21.62 20.88
N ARG A 603 7.11 -20.98 19.95
CA ARG A 603 6.58 -20.85 18.58
C ARG A 603 6.53 -22.19 17.86
N ALA A 604 5.47 -22.44 17.10
CA ALA A 604 5.33 -23.63 16.30
C ALA A 604 6.49 -23.77 15.30
N ALA A 605 7.03 -24.98 15.16
CA ALA A 605 8.14 -25.23 14.22
C ALA A 605 7.69 -25.14 12.75
N GLY A 606 6.40 -25.37 12.50
CA GLY A 606 5.75 -25.27 11.19
C GLY A 606 4.91 -24.00 11.02
N ALA A 607 5.27 -22.92 11.73
CA ALA A 607 4.44 -21.72 11.70
C ALA A 607 4.25 -21.20 10.26
N PRO A 608 3.01 -20.86 9.88
CA PRO A 608 2.72 -20.37 8.55
C PRO A 608 3.37 -18.99 8.33
N PRO A 609 3.61 -18.58 7.07
CA PRO A 609 4.04 -17.22 6.75
C PRO A 609 3.14 -16.10 7.27
N SER A 610 1.85 -16.39 7.52
CA SER A 610 0.94 -15.42 8.12
C SER A 610 1.23 -15.13 9.59
N ALA A 611 1.88 -16.06 10.30
CA ALA A 611 2.23 -15.88 11.69
C ALA A 611 3.43 -14.95 11.85
N GLY A 612 3.35 -14.07 12.85
CA GLY A 612 4.40 -13.12 13.16
C GLY A 612 5.69 -13.79 13.66
N LEU A 613 6.79 -13.07 13.47
CA LEU A 613 8.05 -13.35 14.12
C LEU A 613 7.99 -13.04 15.62
N PHE A 614 7.14 -12.11 16.05
CA PHE A 614 6.81 -11.86 17.45
C PHE A 614 5.39 -12.33 17.73
N GLY A 615 5.01 -12.41 19.01
CA GLY A 615 3.67 -12.81 19.39
C GLY A 615 3.41 -12.63 20.88
N ALA A 616 2.15 -12.40 21.25
CA ALA A 616 1.71 -12.46 22.65
C ALA A 616 0.61 -13.52 22.81
N TYR A 617 0.55 -14.13 23.99
CA TYR A 617 -0.47 -15.13 24.31
C TYR A 617 -0.82 -15.15 25.80
N SER A 618 -2.02 -15.66 26.09
CA SER A 618 -2.43 -16.06 27.42
C SER A 618 -2.40 -17.59 27.54
N LEU A 619 -1.78 -18.13 28.59
CA LEU A 619 -1.86 -19.55 28.94
C LEU A 619 -2.88 -19.76 30.05
N MET A 620 -3.93 -20.54 29.77
CA MET A 620 -4.87 -21.02 30.78
C MET A 620 -4.53 -22.44 31.19
N ILE A 621 -4.51 -22.69 32.50
CA ILE A 621 -4.49 -24.02 33.11
C ILE A 621 -5.83 -24.19 33.83
N ALA A 622 -6.61 -25.18 33.44
CA ALA A 622 -7.93 -25.46 34.01
C ALA A 622 -7.97 -26.87 34.61
N ALA A 623 -8.45 -26.99 35.84
CA ALA A 623 -8.62 -28.27 36.51
C ALA A 623 -10.10 -28.68 36.47
N THR A 624 -10.35 -29.88 35.95
CA THR A 624 -11.68 -30.48 35.84
C THR A 624 -11.77 -31.65 36.82
N PRO A 625 -12.84 -31.76 37.61
CA PRO A 625 -13.02 -32.83 38.59
C PRO A 625 -12.94 -34.25 38.03
#